data_AF-A0A967SH05-F1
#
_entry.id   AF-A0A967SH05-F1
#
_cell.length_a   1.000
_cell.length_b   1.000
_cell.length_c   1.000
_cell.angle_alpha   90.00
_cell.angle_beta   90.00
_cell.angle_gamma   90.00
#
_symmetry.space_group_name_H-M   'P 1'
#
loop_
_entity.id
_entity.type
_entity.pdbx_description
1 polymer ?
#
loop_
_entity_poly.entity_id
_entity_poly.type
_entity_poly.pdbx_seq_one_letter_code
_entity_poly.pdbx_strand_id
1 'polypeptide(L)'
;MIVSAYVPASWGSDEEVLPEPFRELVRTSVADRPTVLISFGNPYLLSAVPDVGSYLLAWGDRDVSQRAAVAALFGEEPVGGRLPVALPPFH
;
A
#
# COMPACT_ATOMS: atom_id res chain seq x y z
N MET A 1 8.60 8.92 4.66
CA MET A 1 9.18 7.80 3.91
C MET A 1 8.13 7.25 2.97
N ILE A 2 8.53 6.87 1.77
CA ILE A 2 7.68 6.12 0.83
C ILE A 2 8.14 4.67 0.88
N VAL A 3 7.21 3.76 1.13
CA VAL A 3 7.46 2.31 1.13
C VAL A 3 6.57 1.70 0.07
N SER A 4 7.14 0.85 -0.78
CA SER A 4 6.38 0.13 -1.79
C SER A 4 6.48 -1.37 -1.56
N ALA A 5 5.37 -2.07 -1.77
CA ALA A 5 5.31 -3.52 -1.76
C ALA A 5 4.61 -4.05 -3.02
N TYR A 6 5.12 -5.16 -3.54
CA TYR A 6 4.41 -5.97 -4.53
C TYR A 6 4.07 -7.31 -3.91
N VAL A 7 2.78 -7.61 -3.89
CA VAL A 7 2.23 -8.90 -3.51
C VAL A 7 1.06 -9.17 -4.45
N PRO A 8 0.93 -10.37 -5.04
CA PRO A 8 -0.24 -10.72 -5.83
C PRO A 8 -1.52 -10.72 -4.97
N ALA A 9 -2.62 -10.16 -5.48
CA ALA A 9 -3.91 -10.18 -4.78
C ALA A 9 -4.42 -11.60 -4.47
N SER A 10 -3.96 -12.61 -5.22
CA SER A 10 -4.30 -14.02 -5.00
C SER A 10 -3.73 -14.60 -3.71
N TRP A 11 -2.81 -13.90 -3.04
CA TRP A 11 -2.21 -14.34 -1.79
C TRP A 11 -3.07 -14.02 -0.57
N GLY A 12 -4.22 -13.36 -0.77
CA GLY A 12 -5.22 -13.15 0.29
C GLY A 12 -4.89 -11.97 1.21
N SER A 13 -5.46 -11.98 2.41
CA SER A 13 -5.44 -10.86 3.37
C SER A 13 -4.71 -11.20 4.67
N ASP A 14 -4.04 -12.34 4.73
CA ASP A 14 -3.35 -12.82 5.92
C ASP A 14 -2.16 -11.93 6.26
N GLU A 15 -1.88 -11.75 7.55
CA GLU A 15 -0.82 -10.85 8.02
C GLU A 15 0.57 -11.30 7.55
N GLU A 16 0.74 -12.63 7.42
CA GLU A 16 1.95 -13.33 7.02
C GLU A 16 2.29 -13.14 5.54
N VAL A 17 1.38 -12.56 4.76
CA VAL A 17 1.64 -12.15 3.37
C VAL A 17 2.75 -11.10 3.31
N LEU A 18 2.93 -10.30 4.37
CA LEU A 18 4.08 -9.44 4.55
C LEU A 18 5.07 -10.06 5.54
N PRO A 19 6.36 -10.23 5.16
CA PRO A 19 7.37 -10.72 6.08
C PRO A 19 7.52 -9.83 7.33
N GLU A 20 7.74 -10.43 8.50
CA GLU A 20 7.92 -9.70 9.77
C GLU A 20 8.93 -8.53 9.68
N PRO A 21 10.11 -8.68 9.04
CA PRO A 21 11.05 -7.56 8.91
C PRO A 21 10.48 -6.37 8.13
N PHE A 22 9.59 -6.62 7.17
CA PHE A 22 8.93 -5.55 6.41
C PHE A 22 7.90 -4.82 7.28
N ARG A 23 7.10 -5.56 8.04
CA ARG A 23 6.12 -4.97 8.96
C ARG A 23 6.80 -4.14 10.04
N GLU A 24 7.91 -4.63 10.58
CA GLU A 24 8.72 -3.89 11.56
C GLU A 24 9.33 -2.63 10.97
N LEU A 25 9.83 -2.68 9.72
CA LEU A 25 10.31 -1.49 9.01
C LEU A 25 9.22 -0.43 8.87
N VAL A 26 7.99 -0.84 8.54
CA VAL A 26 6.85 0.09 8.43
C VAL A 26 6.50 0.66 9.80
N ARG A 27 6.36 -0.19 10.83
CA ARG A 27 6.01 0.21 12.21
C ARG A 27 7.00 1.23 12.78
N THR A 28 8.30 0.93 12.70
CA THR A 28 9.36 1.86 13.14
C THR A 28 9.36 3.15 12.34
N SER A 29 9.14 3.08 11.03
CA SER A 29 9.10 4.27 10.19
C SER A 29 7.92 5.17 10.47
N VAL A 30 6.73 4.62 10.76
CA VAL A 30 5.54 5.38 11.16
C VAL A 30 5.78 6.14 12.46
N ALA A 31 6.46 5.52 13.43
CA ALA A 31 6.80 6.16 14.70
C ALA A 31 7.80 7.33 14.53
N ASP A 32 8.73 7.21 13.56
CA ASP A 32 9.79 8.20 13.36
C ASP A 32 9.40 9.35 12.42
N ARG A 33 8.59 9.08 11.38
CA ARG A 33 8.35 10.01 10.28
C ARG A 33 7.04 9.73 9.52
N PRO A 34 6.42 10.74 8.89
CA PRO A 34 5.28 10.53 8.00
C PRO A 34 5.60 9.46 6.96
N THR A 35 4.79 8.41 6.89
CA THR A 35 5.07 7.23 6.06
C THR A 35 3.87 6.91 5.18
N VAL A 36 4.14 6.72 3.89
CA VAL A 36 3.17 6.33 2.87
C VAL A 36 3.51 4.92 2.41
N LEU A 37 2.53 4.01 2.44
CA LEU A 37 2.65 2.68 1.87
C LEU A 37 1.94 2.62 0.50
N ILE A 38 2.64 2.13 -0.52
CA ILE A 38 2.10 1.88 -1.86
C ILE A 38 2.03 0.37 -2.07
N SER A 39 0.84 -0.15 -2.38
CA SER A 39 0.64 -1.54 -2.80
C SER A 39 0.48 -1.64 -4.31
N PHE A 40 1.35 -2.43 -4.95
CA PHE A 40 1.35 -2.70 -6.39
C PHE A 40 0.62 -3.99 -6.78
N GLY A 41 -0.36 -4.44 -6.00
CA GLY A 41 -1.19 -5.58 -6.43
C GLY A 41 -2.25 -5.99 -5.42
N ASN A 42 -1.84 -6.30 -4.19
CA ASN A 42 -2.74 -6.82 -3.19
C ASN A 42 -3.44 -5.68 -2.43
N PRO A 43 -4.78 -5.55 -2.52
CA PRO A 43 -5.50 -4.50 -1.82
C PRO A 43 -5.42 -4.63 -0.30
N TYR A 44 -5.17 -5.84 0.22
CA TYR A 44 -5.28 -6.19 1.64
C TYR A 44 -4.01 -5.95 2.46
N LEU A 45 -2.92 -5.43 1.90
CA LEU A 45 -1.69 -5.23 2.67
C LEU A 45 -1.86 -4.25 3.84
N LEU A 46 -2.88 -3.39 3.80
CA LEU A 46 -3.22 -2.49 4.90
C LEU A 46 -3.58 -3.25 6.19
N SER A 47 -4.15 -4.46 6.11
CA SER A 47 -4.48 -5.25 7.31
C SER A 47 -3.24 -5.65 8.10
N ALA A 48 -2.12 -5.86 7.42
CA ALA A 48 -0.86 -6.30 8.02
C ALA A 48 -0.02 -5.15 8.61
N VAL A 49 -0.34 -3.90 8.28
CA VAL A 49 0.32 -2.69 8.79
C VAL A 49 -0.71 -1.57 9.00
N PRO A 50 -1.67 -1.76 9.93
CA PRO A 50 -2.83 -0.89 10.08
C PRO A 50 -2.48 0.52 10.57
N ASP A 51 -1.30 0.70 11.16
CA ASP A 51 -0.83 1.98 11.72
C ASP A 51 -0.35 2.97 10.64
N VAL A 52 -0.28 2.57 9.37
CA VAL A 52 0.18 3.47 8.31
C VAL A 52 -0.85 4.58 8.05
N GLY A 53 -0.44 5.83 8.25
CA GLY A 53 -1.34 7.00 8.09
C GLY A 53 -1.70 7.35 6.65
N SER A 54 -1.05 6.74 5.65
CA SER A 54 -1.33 6.96 4.24
C SER A 54 -1.07 5.70 3.42
N TYR A 55 -2.08 5.23 2.70
CA TYR A 55 -2.03 4.00 1.90
C TYR A 55 -2.52 4.27 0.48
N LEU A 56 -1.74 3.87 -0.53
CA LEU A 56 -2.04 4.03 -1.94
C LEU A 56 -2.09 2.67 -2.64
N LEU A 57 -3.19 2.39 -3.33
CA LEU A 57 -3.36 1.20 -4.16
C LEU A 57 -3.11 1.52 -5.63
N ALA A 58 -2.04 0.94 -6.19
CA ALA A 58 -1.65 1.10 -7.59
C ALA A 58 -2.03 -0.11 -8.48
N TRP A 59 -2.64 -1.14 -7.89
CA TRP A 59 -3.24 -2.34 -8.53
C TRP A 59 -2.34 -3.24 -9.39
N GLY A 60 -1.14 -2.82 -9.77
CA GLY A 60 -0.26 -3.65 -10.59
C GLY A 60 1.19 -3.21 -10.56
N ASP A 61 2.08 -4.13 -10.92
CA ASP A 61 3.53 -3.98 -10.98
C ASP A 61 4.04 -3.33 -12.26
N ARG A 62 3.17 -3.14 -13.26
CA ARG A 62 3.53 -2.56 -14.56
C ARG A 62 4.02 -1.12 -14.40
N ASP A 63 4.95 -0.74 -15.27
CA ASP A 63 5.54 0.61 -15.31
C ASP A 63 4.47 1.74 -15.34
N VAL A 64 3.38 1.54 -16.08
CA VAL A 64 2.26 2.50 -16.11
C VAL A 64 1.62 2.72 -14.73
N SER A 65 1.49 1.68 -13.92
CA SER A 65 0.95 1.76 -12.55
C SER A 65 1.91 2.47 -11.61
N GLN A 66 3.21 2.21 -11.74
CA GLN A 66 4.25 2.88 -10.95
C GLN A 66 4.31 4.38 -11.25
N ARG A 67 4.30 4.77 -12.54
CA ARG A 67 4.28 6.17 -12.95
C ARG A 67 3.02 6.89 -12.46
N ALA A 68 1.85 6.27 -12.61
CA ALA A 68 0.59 6.84 -12.11
C ALA A 68 0.61 7.02 -10.58
N ALA A 69 1.15 6.05 -9.84
CA ALA A 69 1.27 6.14 -8.38
C ALA A 69 2.20 7.29 -7.95
N VAL A 70 3.32 7.48 -8.64
CA VAL A 70 4.26 8.58 -8.37
C VAL A 70 3.62 9.93 -8.72
N ALA A 71 3.04 10.07 -9.92
CA ALA A 71 2.35 11.30 -10.34
C ALA A 71 1.25 11.70 -9.34
N ALA A 72 0.45 10.72 -8.88
CA ALA A 72 -0.58 10.96 -7.88
C ALA A 72 0.00 11.37 -6.51
N LEU A 73 1.08 10.74 -6.07
CA LEU A 73 1.71 11.03 -4.79
C LEU A 73 2.31 12.43 -4.72
N PHE A 74 2.84 12.93 -5.84
CA PHE A 74 3.41 14.27 -5.96
C PHE A 74 2.39 15.33 -6.39
N GLY A 75 1.11 14.95 -6.57
CA GLY A 75 0.03 15.88 -6.90
C GLY A 75 0.02 16.34 -8.37
N GLU A 76 0.74 15.65 -9.25
CA GLU A 76 0.73 15.90 -10.69
C GLU A 76 -0.60 15.43 -11.32
N GLU A 77 -1.18 14.36 -10.78
CA GLU A 77 -2.47 13.81 -11.21
C GLU A 77 -3.39 13.55 -10.00
N PRO A 78 -4.71 13.80 -10.10
CA PRO A 78 -5.63 13.55 -9.00
C PRO A 78 -5.87 12.05 -8.79
N VAL A 79 -6.01 11.63 -7.52
CA VAL A 79 -6.48 10.27 -7.18
C VAL A 79 -7.99 10.18 -7.46
N GLY A 80 -8.35 9.63 -8.61
CA GLY A 80 -9.76 9.44 -9.04
C GLY A 80 -10.31 8.02 -8.88
N GLY A 81 -9.48 7.07 -8.45
CA GLY A 81 -9.86 5.66 -8.33
C GLY A 81 -10.89 5.41 -7.22
N ARG A 82 -11.69 4.36 -7.39
CA ARG A 82 -12.59 3.84 -6.35
C ARG A 82 -12.33 2.36 -6.15
N LEU A 83 -12.43 1.92 -4.90
CA LEU A 83 -12.30 0.52 -4.53
C LEU A 83 -13.46 -0.30 -5.13
N PRO A 84 -13.17 -1.35 -5.92
CA PRO A 84 -14.19 -2.29 -6.40
C PRO A 84 -14.50 -3.39 -5.37
N VAL A 85 -13.73 -3.47 -4.29
CA VAL A 85 -13.81 -4.46 -3.21
C VAL A 85 -13.68 -3.74 -1.86
N ALA A 86 -14.34 -4.26 -0.83
CA ALA A 86 -14.13 -3.79 0.54
C ALA A 86 -12.72 -4.17 1.03
N LEU A 87 -12.20 -3.43 2.01
CA LEU A 87 -10.90 -3.71 2.64
C LEU A 87 -11.05 -4.14 4.11
N PRO A 88 -11.54 -5.35 4.43
CA PRO A 88 -11.74 -5.76 5.82
C PRO A 88 -10.46 -5.60 6.67
N PRO A 89 -10.55 -5.16 7.95
CA PRO A 89 -11.74 -4.69 8.68
C PRO A 89 -12.17 -3.24 8.39
N PHE A 90 -11.48 -2.57 7.47
CA PHE A 90 -11.78 -1.24 6.97
C PHE A 90 -12.88 -1.32 5.88
N HIS A 91 -13.43 -0.16 5.50
CA HIS A 91 -14.66 -0.06 4.69
C HIS A 91 -14.64 -0.84 3.36
#